data_AF-A0A6G1GKV6-F1
#
_entry.id   AF-A0A6G1GKV6-F1
#
_cell.length_a   1.000
_cell.length_b   1.000
_cell.length_c   1.000
_cell.angle_alpha   90.00
_cell.angle_beta   90.00
_cell.angle_gamma   90.00
#
_symmetry.space_group_name_H-M   'P 1'
#
loop_
_entity.id
_entity.type
_entity.pdbx_description
1 polymer ?
#
loop_
_entity_poly.entity_id
_entity_poly.type
_entity_poly.pdbx_seq_one_letter_code
_entity_poly.pdbx_strand_id
1 'polypeptide(L)'
;MKKYNLESFELSQAYLFFWDKLEKANYFLENVLDTVDEPLDGRLLQELMKSPVGDGGQWDMVANLVEKYGLVPQTLYPDSFNAKNSSIMGSLITTKLREDCLKIRALATSPSATTRATLSAAKEKMMREIHLILTLMLGPPPSPKDKFTWEYYTKDGAYKSLSITPTAFSDSLADKDVLRACNGANVHTLFSLVNDPRNSYLSLLSVSRLGNVWNARPITYVNVDMPTMKSAAIAMLRAGFPVFFGSDVGKYSDSSAGIMDTELYDYELGFNVRLGMHKAERLMTGESAMTHAMVLTAVQVEDGKSVRWRVENSWSDSVGEKGYFVMSDEWMDEFCYQAVVAPEFVSKEVKKVLELEPTMLELWDPMGALA
;
A
#
# COMPACT_ATOMS: atom_id res chain seq x y z
N MET A 1 -20.79 -0.16 -2.88
CA MET A 1 -22.02 0.58 -3.25
C MET A 1 -22.91 -0.15 -4.27
N LYS A 2 -22.48 -0.42 -5.50
CA LYS A 2 -23.32 -1.05 -6.56
C LYS A 2 -24.02 -2.35 -6.14
N LYS A 3 -23.27 -3.34 -5.61
CA LYS A 3 -23.80 -4.66 -5.21
C LYS A 3 -24.96 -4.58 -4.22
N TYR A 4 -24.82 -3.72 -3.22
CA TYR A 4 -25.77 -3.59 -2.10
C TYR A 4 -26.74 -2.41 -2.25
N ASN A 5 -26.72 -1.73 -3.42
CA ASN A 5 -27.58 -0.60 -3.73
C ASN A 5 -27.53 0.53 -2.67
N LEU A 6 -26.32 0.96 -2.31
CA LEU A 6 -26.07 1.96 -1.26
C LEU A 6 -25.87 3.35 -1.85
N GLU A 7 -26.28 4.38 -1.11
CA GLU A 7 -25.99 5.79 -1.44
C GLU A 7 -24.54 6.16 -1.13
N SER A 8 -24.04 5.79 0.05
CA SER A 8 -22.64 5.94 0.48
C SER A 8 -22.17 4.68 1.19
N PHE A 9 -20.85 4.43 1.17
CA PHE A 9 -20.25 3.27 1.82
C PHE A 9 -18.75 3.42 1.96
N GLU A 10 -18.21 2.95 3.08
CA GLU A 10 -16.78 2.78 3.29
C GLU A 10 -16.48 1.39 3.83
N LEU A 11 -15.33 0.85 3.42
CA LEU A 11 -14.70 -0.29 4.07
C LEU A 11 -13.92 0.21 5.28
N SER A 12 -13.82 -0.60 6.34
CA SER A 12 -13.01 -0.25 7.51
C SER A 12 -11.53 -0.28 7.15
N GLN A 13 -10.92 0.89 7.05
CA GLN A 13 -9.48 1.05 6.89
C GLN A 13 -8.77 0.63 8.19
N ALA A 14 -9.32 0.99 9.35
CA ALA A 14 -8.83 0.59 10.67
C ALA A 14 -8.73 -0.93 10.85
N TYR A 15 -9.63 -1.71 10.21
CA TYR A 15 -9.61 -3.17 10.28
C TYR A 15 -8.33 -3.75 9.67
N LEU A 16 -8.01 -3.34 8.44
CA LEU A 16 -6.77 -3.75 7.78
C LEU A 16 -5.55 -3.19 8.50
N PHE A 17 -5.62 -1.94 8.99
CA PHE A 17 -4.55 -1.30 9.75
C PHE A 17 -4.14 -2.08 11.01
N PHE A 18 -5.11 -2.62 11.76
CA PHE A 18 -4.85 -3.48 12.91
C PHE A 18 -4.03 -4.70 12.51
N TRP A 19 -4.52 -5.44 11.51
CA TRP A 19 -3.89 -6.69 11.07
C TRP A 19 -2.53 -6.46 10.42
N ASP A 20 -2.39 -5.39 9.64
CA ASP A 20 -1.13 -4.99 9.02
C ASP A 20 -0.04 -4.74 10.06
N LYS A 21 -0.34 -3.98 11.12
CA LYS A 21 0.64 -3.73 12.20
C LYS A 21 1.04 -5.02 12.93
N LEU A 22 0.08 -5.91 13.18
CA LEU A 22 0.36 -7.19 13.82
C LEU A 22 1.24 -8.07 12.93
N GLU A 23 0.94 -8.13 11.64
CA GLU A 23 1.69 -8.92 10.66
C GLU A 23 3.09 -8.35 10.43
N LYS A 24 3.23 -7.03 10.25
CA LYS A 24 4.54 -6.37 10.17
C LYS A 24 5.42 -6.62 11.39
N ALA A 25 4.83 -6.61 12.59
CA ALA A 25 5.56 -6.98 13.81
C ALA A 25 6.07 -8.42 13.75
N ASN A 26 5.24 -9.37 13.33
CA ASN A 26 5.65 -10.76 13.13
C ASN A 26 6.74 -10.89 12.05
N TYR A 27 6.55 -10.22 10.92
CA TYR A 27 7.44 -10.18 9.77
C TYR A 27 8.81 -9.62 10.14
N PHE A 28 8.87 -8.56 10.95
CA PHE A 28 10.11 -8.06 11.52
C PHE A 28 10.83 -9.12 12.35
N LEU A 29 10.15 -9.80 13.27
CA LEU A 29 10.76 -10.83 14.12
C LEU A 29 11.26 -12.03 13.29
N GLU A 30 10.54 -12.40 12.23
CA GLU A 30 11.00 -13.44 11.28
C GLU A 30 12.25 -13.00 10.52
N ASN A 31 12.31 -11.74 10.05
CA ASN A 31 13.52 -11.20 9.42
C ASN A 31 14.70 -11.21 10.40
N VAL A 32 14.50 -10.83 11.66
CA VAL A 32 15.56 -10.88 12.69
C VAL A 32 16.11 -12.30 12.87
N LEU A 33 15.24 -13.31 12.86
CA LEU A 33 15.66 -14.72 12.93
C LEU A 33 16.44 -15.14 11.68
N ASP A 34 15.96 -14.75 10.50
CA ASP A 34 16.59 -15.04 9.21
C ASP A 34 17.95 -14.34 9.03
N THR A 35 18.16 -13.22 9.73
CA THR A 35 19.41 -12.44 9.69
C THR A 35 20.20 -12.51 10.99
N VAL A 36 20.12 -13.61 11.73
CA VAL A 36 20.82 -13.75 13.03
C VAL A 36 22.33 -13.55 12.89
N ASP A 37 22.91 -13.99 11.77
CA ASP A 37 24.35 -13.93 11.49
C ASP A 37 24.82 -12.55 11.01
N GLU A 38 23.90 -11.65 10.65
CA GLU A 38 24.23 -10.29 10.23
C GLU A 38 24.63 -9.40 11.42
N PRO A 39 25.60 -8.48 11.26
CA PRO A 39 25.97 -7.54 12.31
C PRO A 39 24.79 -6.67 12.76
N LEU A 40 24.65 -6.48 14.08
CA LEU A 40 23.56 -5.66 14.64
C LEU A 40 23.63 -4.19 14.17
N ASP A 41 24.84 -3.66 13.99
CA ASP A 41 25.14 -2.33 13.46
C ASP A 41 25.27 -2.31 11.93
N GLY A 42 25.06 -3.45 11.27
CA GLY A 42 25.05 -3.57 9.82
C GLY A 42 23.85 -2.86 9.19
N ARG A 43 24.03 -2.41 7.93
CA ARG A 43 23.01 -1.63 7.20
C ARG A 43 21.65 -2.32 7.16
N LEU A 44 21.63 -3.64 6.92
CA LEU A 44 20.38 -4.41 6.82
C LEU A 44 19.59 -4.40 8.13
N LEU A 45 20.23 -4.72 9.26
CA LEU A 45 19.56 -4.73 10.56
C LEU A 45 19.12 -3.32 10.97
N GLN A 46 19.95 -2.30 10.72
CA GLN A 46 19.58 -0.91 11.00
C GLN A 46 18.37 -0.47 10.17
N GLU A 47 18.28 -0.86 8.90
CA GLU A 47 17.11 -0.54 8.07
C GLU A 47 15.85 -1.28 8.55
N LEU A 48 15.94 -2.58 8.85
CA LEU A 48 14.82 -3.35 9.44
C LEU A 48 14.31 -2.73 10.76
N MET A 49 15.22 -2.21 11.58
CA MET A 49 14.89 -1.58 12.87
C MET A 49 14.40 -0.13 12.76
N LYS A 50 14.55 0.52 11.59
CA LYS A 50 14.22 1.93 11.40
C LYS A 50 12.72 2.18 11.57
N SER A 51 11.88 1.39 10.89
CA SER A 51 10.42 1.51 10.93
C SER A 51 9.72 0.14 10.78
N PRO A 52 9.88 -0.78 11.75
CA PRO A 52 9.41 -2.18 11.62
C PRO A 52 7.88 -2.32 11.53
N VAL A 53 7.14 -1.30 11.95
CA VAL A 53 5.66 -1.26 11.92
C VAL A 53 5.14 0.08 11.38
N GLY A 54 5.89 0.70 10.46
CA GLY A 54 5.46 1.89 9.75
C GLY A 54 4.10 1.69 9.08
N ASP A 55 3.32 2.76 8.97
CA ASP A 55 1.94 2.67 8.46
C ASP A 55 1.88 2.39 6.96
N GLY A 56 2.91 2.82 6.22
CA GLY A 56 2.95 2.66 4.78
C GLY A 56 3.04 1.22 4.30
N GLY A 57 2.56 0.97 3.09
CA GLY A 57 2.51 -0.37 2.51
C GLY A 57 2.57 -0.36 0.99
N GLN A 58 2.20 -1.49 0.40
CA GLN A 58 2.18 -1.69 -1.05
C GLN A 58 0.92 -2.46 -1.45
N TRP A 59 0.59 -2.45 -2.75
CA TRP A 59 -0.62 -3.12 -3.23
C TRP A 59 -0.68 -4.60 -2.84
N ASP A 60 0.41 -5.34 -3.02
CA ASP A 60 0.48 -6.76 -2.67
C ASP A 60 0.34 -6.99 -1.16
N MET A 61 0.79 -6.04 -0.33
CA MET A 61 0.60 -6.09 1.12
C MET A 61 -0.88 -5.96 1.50
N VAL A 62 -1.63 -5.11 0.81
CA VAL A 62 -3.10 -5.00 0.98
C VAL A 62 -3.76 -6.30 0.53
N ALA A 63 -3.38 -6.82 -0.65
CA ALA A 63 -3.93 -8.09 -1.16
C ALA A 63 -3.69 -9.25 -0.17
N ASN A 64 -2.50 -9.35 0.44
CA ASN A 64 -2.18 -10.35 1.44
C ASN A 64 -3.08 -10.26 2.69
N LEU A 65 -3.41 -9.04 3.14
CA LEU A 65 -4.32 -8.84 4.27
C LEU A 65 -5.75 -9.19 3.92
N VAL A 66 -6.22 -8.77 2.75
CA VAL A 66 -7.57 -9.06 2.27
C VAL A 66 -7.77 -10.57 2.09
N GLU A 67 -6.78 -11.27 1.55
CA GLU A 67 -6.81 -12.74 1.41
C GLU A 67 -6.91 -13.43 2.79
N LYS A 68 -6.11 -12.98 3.76
CA LYS A 68 -6.00 -13.64 5.07
C LYS A 68 -7.12 -13.27 6.05
N TYR A 69 -7.56 -12.02 6.03
CA TYR A 69 -8.46 -11.44 7.03
C TYR A 69 -9.79 -10.97 6.45
N GLY A 70 -9.89 -10.82 5.13
CA GLY A 70 -11.09 -10.31 4.48
C GLY A 70 -11.31 -8.82 4.70
N LEU A 71 -12.57 -8.40 4.56
CA LEU A 71 -12.98 -7.00 4.63
C LEU A 71 -14.24 -6.86 5.49
N VAL A 72 -14.38 -5.71 6.14
CA VAL A 72 -15.59 -5.37 6.90
C VAL A 72 -16.05 -3.95 6.57
N PRO A 73 -17.36 -3.65 6.61
CA PRO A 73 -17.87 -2.29 6.58
C PRO A 73 -17.27 -1.40 7.69
N GLN A 74 -17.02 -0.13 7.37
CA GLN A 74 -16.49 0.86 8.33
C GLN A 74 -17.35 0.97 9.59
N THR A 75 -18.67 0.85 9.45
CA THR A 75 -19.63 0.97 10.57
C THR A 75 -19.48 -0.12 11.63
N LEU A 76 -18.79 -1.23 11.33
CA LEU A 76 -18.54 -2.32 12.29
C LEU A 76 -17.21 -2.15 13.05
N TYR A 77 -16.27 -1.41 12.48
CA TYR A 77 -14.98 -1.14 13.09
C TYR A 77 -14.51 0.25 12.65
N PRO A 78 -15.04 1.31 13.27
CA PRO A 78 -14.72 2.69 12.89
C PRO A 78 -13.34 3.10 13.38
N ASP A 79 -12.82 4.20 12.84
CA ASP A 79 -11.53 4.73 13.25
C ASP A 79 -11.52 5.17 14.72
N SER A 80 -10.59 4.62 15.49
CA SER A 80 -10.27 5.09 16.83
C SER A 80 -9.41 6.37 16.77
N PHE A 81 -9.21 7.03 17.92
CA PHE A 81 -8.27 8.16 18.00
C PHE A 81 -6.86 7.76 17.53
N ASN A 82 -6.37 6.59 17.95
CA ASN A 82 -5.04 6.11 17.59
C ASN A 82 -4.95 5.62 16.14
N ALA A 83 -6.07 5.24 15.51
CA ALA A 83 -6.10 4.99 14.07
C ALA A 83 -5.84 6.27 13.27
N LYS A 84 -6.29 7.43 13.79
CA LYS A 84 -6.08 8.76 13.17
C LYS A 84 -4.79 9.45 13.64
N ASN A 85 -4.16 8.97 14.72
CA ASN A 85 -3.00 9.56 15.38
C ASN A 85 -2.01 8.46 15.80
N SER A 86 -1.49 7.74 14.81
CA SER A 86 -0.75 6.47 15.02
C SER A 86 0.67 6.63 15.58
N SER A 87 1.24 7.83 15.58
CA SER A 87 2.66 8.08 15.90
C SER A 87 3.10 7.51 17.25
N ILE A 88 2.30 7.70 18.30
CA ILE A 88 2.59 7.20 19.65
C ILE A 88 2.51 5.67 19.71
N MET A 89 1.48 5.08 19.09
CA MET A 89 1.35 3.63 18.98
C MET A 89 2.53 3.02 18.23
N GLY A 90 2.90 3.60 17.09
CA GLY A 90 4.04 3.17 16.27
C GLY A 90 5.35 3.23 17.04
N SER A 91 5.59 4.30 17.80
CA SER A 91 6.79 4.45 18.64
C SER A 91 6.87 3.41 19.76
N LEU A 92 5.75 3.14 20.43
CA LEU A 92 5.66 2.14 21.50
C LEU A 92 5.95 0.73 20.97
N ILE A 93 5.29 0.33 19.88
CA ILE A 93 5.49 -0.98 19.26
C ILE A 93 6.93 -1.10 18.72
N THR A 94 7.45 -0.08 18.05
CA THR A 94 8.82 -0.08 17.53
C THR A 94 9.86 -0.24 18.63
N THR A 95 9.70 0.48 19.75
CA THR A 95 10.59 0.36 20.91
C THR A 95 10.58 -1.06 21.45
N LYS A 96 9.39 -1.67 21.57
CA LYS A 96 9.24 -3.05 22.03
C LYS A 96 9.88 -4.06 21.08
N LEU A 97 9.68 -3.90 19.77
CA LEU A 97 10.27 -4.78 18.76
C LEU A 97 11.81 -4.68 18.72
N ARG A 98 12.38 -3.49 18.94
CA ARG A 98 13.84 -3.34 19.07
C ARG A 98 14.39 -4.09 20.29
N GLU A 99 13.69 -4.05 21.42
CA GLU A 99 14.03 -4.86 22.59
C GLU A 99 13.92 -6.36 22.29
N ASP A 100 12.87 -6.78 21.59
CA ASP A 100 12.63 -8.17 21.23
C ASP A 100 13.63 -8.70 20.20
N CYS A 101 14.12 -7.85 19.29
CA CYS A 101 15.22 -8.16 18.38
C CYS A 101 16.47 -8.60 19.14
N LEU A 102 16.90 -7.82 20.14
CA LEU A 102 18.07 -8.16 20.96
C LEU A 102 17.89 -9.50 21.69
N LYS A 103 16.69 -9.72 22.26
CA LYS A 103 16.35 -10.96 22.96
C LYS A 103 16.36 -12.17 22.05
N ILE A 104 15.71 -12.08 20.88
CA ILE A 104 15.66 -13.15 19.90
C ILE A 104 17.07 -13.51 19.42
N ARG A 105 17.88 -12.51 19.06
CA ARG A 105 19.26 -12.75 18.60
C ARG A 105 20.10 -13.45 19.67
N ALA A 106 20.05 -12.97 20.92
CA ALA A 106 20.77 -13.59 22.02
C ALA A 106 20.33 -15.05 22.28
N LEU A 107 19.04 -15.34 22.17
CA LEU A 107 18.52 -16.70 22.27
C LEU A 107 18.97 -17.57 21.10
N ALA A 108 18.93 -17.05 19.87
CA ALA A 108 19.26 -17.79 18.66
C ALA A 108 20.75 -18.14 18.56
N THR A 109 21.63 -17.29 19.09
CA THR A 109 23.08 -17.55 19.14
C THR A 109 23.53 -18.34 20.38
N SER A 110 22.60 -18.74 21.25
CA SER A 110 22.93 -19.46 22.48
C SER A 110 23.29 -20.93 22.18
N PRO A 111 24.40 -21.47 22.73
CA PRO A 111 24.88 -22.82 22.43
C PRO A 111 24.05 -23.96 23.03
N SER A 112 22.88 -23.69 23.61
CA SER A 112 22.01 -24.69 24.24
C SER A 112 21.25 -25.53 23.20
N ALA A 113 21.00 -26.81 23.49
CA ALA A 113 20.24 -27.72 22.62
C ALA A 113 18.71 -27.48 22.66
N THR A 114 18.21 -26.72 23.65
CA THR A 114 16.77 -26.46 23.86
C THR A 114 16.22 -25.30 22.99
N THR A 115 17.07 -24.72 22.14
CA THR A 115 16.90 -23.37 21.58
C THR A 115 15.69 -23.16 20.67
N ARG A 116 15.27 -24.14 19.85
CA ARG A 116 14.12 -23.95 18.94
C ARG A 116 12.76 -23.82 19.63
N ALA A 117 12.47 -24.69 20.59
CA ALA A 117 11.21 -24.62 21.34
C ALA A 117 11.17 -23.36 22.22
N THR A 118 12.31 -22.99 22.81
CA THR A 118 12.45 -21.74 23.57
C THR A 118 12.28 -20.50 22.70
N LEU A 119 12.82 -20.48 21.48
CA LEU A 119 12.66 -19.38 20.53
C LEU A 119 11.20 -19.21 20.08
N SER A 120 10.53 -20.30 19.71
CA SER A 120 9.12 -20.24 19.31
C SER A 120 8.24 -19.71 20.43
N ALA A 121 8.43 -20.19 21.67
CA ALA A 121 7.68 -19.74 22.83
C ALA A 121 7.97 -18.26 23.17
N ALA A 122 9.22 -17.82 23.02
CA ALA A 122 9.60 -16.43 23.22
C ALA A 122 8.92 -15.51 22.19
N LYS A 123 8.98 -15.87 20.91
CA LYS A 123 8.32 -15.11 19.83
C LYS A 123 6.80 -15.06 20.01
N GLU A 124 6.18 -16.17 20.41
CA GLU A 124 4.74 -16.20 20.70
C GLU A 124 4.37 -15.21 21.81
N LYS A 125 5.16 -15.16 22.89
CA LYS A 125 4.98 -14.17 23.96
C LYS A 125 5.12 -12.74 23.43
N MET A 126 6.15 -12.46 22.63
CA MET A 126 6.37 -11.13 22.03
C MET A 126 5.17 -10.72 21.17
N MET A 127 4.65 -11.61 20.33
CA MET A 127 3.47 -11.34 19.52
C MET A 127 2.21 -11.12 20.36
N ARG A 128 2.03 -11.82 21.49
CA ARG A 128 0.93 -11.57 22.42
C ARG A 128 1.04 -10.17 23.05
N GLU A 129 2.24 -9.70 23.36
CA GLU A 129 2.47 -8.34 23.87
C GLU A 129 2.12 -7.28 22.81
N ILE A 130 2.50 -7.49 21.54
CA ILE A 130 2.12 -6.59 20.43
C ILE A 130 0.60 -6.59 20.21
N HIS A 131 -0.03 -7.77 20.18
CA HIS A 131 -1.48 -7.89 20.05
C HIS A 131 -2.22 -7.16 21.18
N LEU A 132 -1.72 -7.26 22.42
CA LEU A 132 -2.28 -6.54 23.57
C LEU A 132 -2.20 -5.03 23.37
N ILE A 133 -1.05 -4.49 22.95
CA ILE A 133 -0.88 -3.06 22.65
C ILE A 133 -1.91 -2.60 21.60
N LEU A 134 -1.99 -3.32 20.47
CA LEU A 134 -2.93 -2.99 19.40
C LEU A 134 -4.39 -3.03 19.88
N THR A 135 -4.77 -4.05 20.65
CA THR A 135 -6.13 -4.18 21.18
C THR A 135 -6.48 -3.04 22.14
N LEU A 136 -5.53 -2.62 22.99
CA LEU A 136 -5.76 -1.51 23.93
C LEU A 136 -5.84 -0.15 23.21
N MET A 137 -5.14 0.02 22.09
CA MET A 137 -5.07 1.31 21.38
C MET A 137 -6.11 1.45 20.27
N LEU A 138 -6.50 0.36 19.61
CA LEU A 138 -7.43 0.34 18.48
C LEU A 138 -8.79 -0.30 18.81
N GLY A 139 -8.89 -1.02 19.93
CA GLY A 139 -10.03 -1.88 20.23
C GLY A 139 -9.92 -3.25 19.53
N PRO A 140 -10.66 -4.27 19.99
CA PRO A 140 -10.63 -5.59 19.38
C PRO A 140 -11.30 -5.55 17.98
N PRO A 141 -10.63 -5.99 16.90
CA PRO A 141 -11.23 -6.06 15.59
C PRO A 141 -12.23 -7.23 15.50
N PRO A 142 -13.22 -7.17 14.57
CA PRO A 142 -14.03 -8.33 14.21
C PRO A 142 -13.15 -9.55 13.86
N SER A 143 -13.54 -10.72 14.36
CA SER A 143 -12.80 -11.97 14.04
C SER A 143 -12.91 -12.28 12.54
N PRO A 144 -11.80 -12.64 11.87
CA PRO A 144 -11.82 -13.03 10.46
C PRO A 144 -12.57 -14.35 10.21
N LYS A 145 -12.79 -15.15 11.26
CA LYS A 145 -13.44 -16.48 11.18
C LYS A 145 -14.91 -16.45 11.56
N ASP A 146 -15.30 -15.51 12.41
CA ASP A 146 -16.66 -15.42 12.91
C ASP A 146 -17.51 -14.52 12.02
N LYS A 147 -18.82 -14.77 12.00
CA LYS A 147 -19.74 -13.92 11.26
C LYS A 147 -19.97 -12.63 12.02
N PHE A 148 -19.93 -11.50 11.31
CA PHE A 148 -20.55 -10.27 11.78
C PHE A 148 -21.96 -10.15 11.20
N THR A 149 -22.78 -9.27 11.79
CA THR A 149 -24.06 -8.85 11.21
C THR A 149 -23.95 -7.39 10.80
N TRP A 150 -24.18 -7.10 9.53
CA TRP A 150 -24.22 -5.75 8.98
C TRP A 150 -25.64 -5.38 8.60
N GLU A 151 -26.17 -4.37 9.29
CA GLU A 151 -27.49 -3.80 9.05
C GLU A 151 -27.35 -2.48 8.29
N TYR A 152 -28.12 -2.30 7.22
CA TYR A 152 -28.05 -1.11 6.39
C TYR A 152 -29.38 -0.85 5.68
N TYR A 153 -29.54 0.38 5.19
CA TYR A 153 -30.63 0.75 4.30
C TYR A 153 -30.11 0.86 2.87
N THR A 154 -30.88 0.35 1.91
CA THR A 154 -30.60 0.64 0.49
C THR A 154 -30.89 2.11 0.19
N LYS A 155 -30.39 2.62 -0.94
CA LYS A 155 -30.69 3.97 -1.44
C LYS A 155 -32.20 4.24 -1.60
N ASP A 156 -33.00 3.17 -1.75
CA ASP A 156 -34.46 3.24 -1.88
C ASP A 156 -35.17 3.17 -0.51
N GLY A 157 -34.43 3.19 0.59
CA GLY A 157 -34.95 3.20 1.96
C GLY A 157 -35.32 1.81 2.53
N ALA A 158 -34.99 0.71 1.86
CA ALA A 158 -35.31 -0.64 2.34
C ALA A 158 -34.27 -1.14 3.35
N TYR A 159 -34.72 -1.56 4.53
CA TYR A 159 -33.85 -2.20 5.53
C TYR A 159 -33.35 -3.57 5.03
N LYS A 160 -32.06 -3.84 5.27
CA LYS A 160 -31.37 -5.09 4.97
C LYS A 160 -30.48 -5.48 6.15
N SER A 161 -30.30 -6.78 6.33
CA SER A 161 -29.37 -7.37 7.29
C SER A 161 -28.61 -8.50 6.61
N LEU A 162 -27.29 -8.51 6.76
CA LEU A 162 -26.40 -9.52 6.19
C LEU A 162 -25.53 -10.10 7.30
N SER A 163 -25.56 -11.43 7.47
CA SER A 163 -24.66 -12.14 8.37
C SER A 163 -23.63 -12.94 7.57
N ILE A 164 -22.37 -12.54 7.66
CA ILE A 164 -21.28 -13.04 6.81
C ILE A 164 -19.94 -12.93 7.54
N THR A 165 -18.96 -13.77 7.18
CA THR A 165 -17.57 -13.61 7.68
C THR A 165 -16.84 -12.53 6.88
N PRO A 166 -15.80 -11.89 7.43
CA PRO A 166 -14.99 -10.92 6.69
C PRO A 166 -14.40 -11.45 5.37
N THR A 167 -13.91 -12.69 5.36
CA THR A 167 -13.36 -13.33 4.15
C THR A 167 -14.44 -13.55 3.09
N ALA A 168 -15.58 -14.12 3.46
CA ALA A 168 -16.70 -14.31 2.54
C ALA A 168 -17.28 -12.98 2.04
N PHE A 169 -17.25 -11.91 2.85
CA PHE A 169 -17.66 -10.58 2.40
C PHE A 169 -16.75 -10.06 1.29
N SER A 170 -15.43 -10.20 1.46
CA SER A 170 -14.41 -9.87 0.46
C SER A 170 -14.59 -10.69 -0.82
N ASP A 171 -14.66 -12.03 -0.73
CA ASP A 171 -14.81 -12.91 -1.89
C ASP A 171 -16.05 -12.58 -2.73
N SER A 172 -17.12 -12.16 -2.05
CA SER A 172 -18.36 -11.78 -2.71
C SER A 172 -18.17 -10.57 -3.65
N LEU A 173 -17.13 -9.75 -3.48
CA LEU A 173 -16.82 -8.64 -4.38
C LEU A 173 -16.27 -9.12 -5.74
N ALA A 174 -15.87 -10.39 -5.85
CA ALA A 174 -15.46 -11.04 -7.09
C ALA A 174 -16.59 -11.82 -7.78
N ASP A 175 -17.81 -11.82 -7.23
CA ASP A 175 -18.95 -12.54 -7.82
C ASP A 175 -19.25 -12.07 -9.25
N LYS A 176 -19.72 -12.96 -10.12
CA LYS A 176 -20.00 -12.67 -11.55
C LYS A 176 -20.88 -11.45 -11.76
N ASP A 177 -21.88 -11.24 -10.90
CA ASP A 177 -22.77 -10.08 -10.99
C ASP A 177 -22.06 -8.77 -10.63
N VAL A 178 -21.12 -8.82 -9.67
CA VAL A 178 -20.28 -7.68 -9.29
C VAL A 178 -19.27 -7.40 -10.39
N LEU A 179 -18.60 -8.43 -10.90
CA LEU A 179 -17.73 -8.30 -12.07
C LEU A 179 -18.51 -7.70 -13.24
N ARG A 180 -19.73 -8.17 -13.54
CA ARG A 180 -20.55 -7.58 -14.61
C ARG A 180 -20.89 -6.10 -14.32
N ALA A 181 -21.26 -5.77 -13.08
CA ALA A 181 -21.55 -4.39 -12.67
C ALA A 181 -20.30 -3.48 -12.67
N CYS A 182 -19.13 -4.10 -12.62
CA CYS A 182 -17.81 -3.50 -12.67
C CYS A 182 -17.09 -4.02 -13.91
N ASN A 183 -17.72 -3.98 -15.09
CA ASN A 183 -17.15 -4.20 -16.44
C ASN A 183 -16.09 -5.32 -16.59
N GLY A 184 -16.24 -6.41 -15.85
CA GLY A 184 -15.42 -7.62 -15.90
C GLY A 184 -14.10 -7.58 -15.14
N ALA A 185 -13.70 -6.46 -14.51
CA ALA A 185 -12.40 -6.43 -13.83
C ALA A 185 -12.47 -7.10 -12.46
N ASN A 186 -11.52 -7.99 -12.23
CA ASN A 186 -11.37 -8.66 -10.94
C ASN A 186 -10.28 -7.95 -10.12
N VAL A 187 -10.71 -7.24 -9.08
CA VAL A 187 -9.82 -6.50 -8.18
C VAL A 187 -8.79 -7.39 -7.48
N HIS A 188 -9.05 -8.69 -7.36
CA HIS A 188 -8.10 -9.66 -6.78
C HIS A 188 -6.96 -10.05 -7.73
N THR A 189 -7.07 -9.70 -9.02
CA THR A 189 -6.04 -10.01 -10.04
C THR A 189 -5.21 -8.80 -10.45
N LEU A 190 -5.43 -7.66 -9.80
CA LEU A 190 -4.68 -6.45 -10.10
C LEU A 190 -3.20 -6.62 -9.74
N PHE A 191 -2.35 -5.95 -10.52
CA PHE A 191 -0.90 -5.96 -10.33
C PHE A 191 -0.32 -4.57 -10.55
N SER A 192 0.88 -4.35 -10.03
CA SER A 192 1.55 -3.05 -10.10
C SER A 192 2.38 -2.90 -11.37
N LEU A 193 2.07 -1.89 -12.16
CA LEU A 193 3.03 -1.30 -13.10
C LEU A 193 3.89 -0.29 -12.34
N VAL A 194 5.17 -0.22 -12.68
CA VAL A 194 6.04 0.87 -12.23
C VAL A 194 6.77 1.52 -13.40
N ASN A 195 7.17 2.77 -13.23
CA ASN A 195 8.07 3.47 -14.12
C ASN A 195 9.33 3.82 -13.34
N ASP A 196 10.28 2.89 -13.36
CA ASP A 196 11.60 3.06 -12.79
C ASP A 196 12.65 3.11 -13.93
N PRO A 197 13.03 4.32 -14.37
CA PRO A 197 13.99 4.50 -15.47
C PRO A 197 15.43 4.11 -15.09
N ARG A 198 15.71 3.69 -13.85
CA ARG A 198 17.02 3.12 -13.46
C ARG A 198 17.19 1.68 -13.96
N ASN A 199 16.07 1.00 -14.21
CA ASN A 199 16.01 -0.41 -14.58
C ASN A 199 15.49 -0.56 -16.02
N SER A 200 15.80 -1.69 -16.66
CA SER A 200 15.28 -1.98 -18.01
C SER A 200 13.75 -2.08 -17.96
N TYR A 201 13.06 -1.57 -18.97
CA TYR A 201 11.62 -1.81 -19.10
C TYR A 201 11.33 -3.25 -19.51
N LEU A 202 10.10 -3.69 -19.26
CA LEU A 202 9.64 -5.07 -19.41
C LEU A 202 10.40 -6.08 -18.53
N SER A 203 10.93 -5.61 -17.39
CA SER A 203 11.47 -6.46 -16.32
C SER A 203 10.48 -6.61 -15.18
N LEU A 204 10.50 -7.75 -14.51
CA LEU A 204 9.85 -7.91 -13.21
C LEU A 204 10.83 -7.47 -12.12
N LEU A 205 10.39 -6.59 -11.22
CA LEU A 205 11.17 -6.11 -10.08
C LEU A 205 10.48 -6.53 -8.77
N SER A 206 11.28 -6.69 -7.71
CA SER A 206 10.80 -6.86 -6.34
C SER A 206 11.79 -6.21 -5.38
N VAL A 207 11.33 -5.82 -4.18
CA VAL A 207 12.20 -5.24 -3.14
C VAL A 207 12.42 -6.29 -2.05
N SER A 208 13.69 -6.60 -1.81
CA SER A 208 14.10 -7.60 -0.82
C SER A 208 13.57 -7.23 0.56
N ARG A 209 12.93 -8.21 1.22
CA ARG A 209 12.37 -8.11 2.59
C ARG A 209 11.32 -7.00 2.76
N LEU A 210 10.77 -6.42 1.70
CA LEU A 210 9.59 -5.55 1.80
C LEU A 210 8.32 -6.40 1.86
N GLY A 211 7.53 -6.30 2.93
CA GLY A 211 6.33 -7.10 3.11
C GLY A 211 5.65 -6.89 4.47
N ASN A 212 4.53 -7.57 4.68
CA ASN A 212 3.78 -7.58 5.93
C ASN A 212 3.43 -8.99 6.42
N VAL A 213 2.80 -9.82 5.60
CA VAL A 213 2.41 -11.18 5.99
C VAL A 213 3.54 -12.15 5.63
N TRP A 214 4.10 -12.84 6.61
CA TRP A 214 5.20 -13.77 6.40
C TRP A 214 4.79 -14.94 5.48
N ASN A 215 5.64 -15.30 4.51
CA ASN A 215 5.40 -16.31 3.48
C ASN A 215 4.17 -16.07 2.58
N ALA A 216 3.61 -14.86 2.56
CA ALA A 216 2.56 -14.49 1.62
C ALA A 216 3.13 -14.06 0.26
N ARG A 217 2.29 -13.54 -0.63
CA ARG A 217 2.71 -13.10 -1.97
C ARG A 217 3.80 -12.02 -1.84
N PRO A 218 4.94 -12.15 -2.55
CA PRO A 218 5.96 -11.12 -2.57
C PRO A 218 5.46 -9.89 -3.33
N ILE A 219 5.99 -8.72 -2.98
CA ILE A 219 5.70 -7.49 -3.71
C ILE A 219 6.38 -7.58 -5.08
N THR A 220 5.62 -7.30 -6.13
CA THR A 220 6.12 -7.40 -7.51
C THR A 220 5.71 -6.19 -8.33
N TYR A 221 6.62 -5.75 -9.20
CA TYR A 221 6.41 -4.62 -10.09
C TYR A 221 6.78 -4.98 -11.52
N VAL A 222 5.87 -4.74 -12.46
CA VAL A 222 6.20 -4.82 -13.89
C VAL A 222 6.67 -3.45 -14.35
N ASN A 223 7.98 -3.33 -14.63
CA ASN A 223 8.57 -2.06 -15.03
C ASN A 223 8.22 -1.73 -16.49
N VAL A 224 7.67 -0.54 -16.74
CA VAL A 224 7.23 -0.08 -18.07
C VAL A 224 7.56 1.39 -18.28
N ASP A 225 7.54 1.82 -19.54
CA ASP A 225 7.60 3.24 -19.86
C ASP A 225 6.30 3.98 -19.45
N MET A 226 6.40 5.30 -19.29
CA MET A 226 5.24 6.13 -18.92
C MET A 226 4.09 6.07 -19.93
N PRO A 227 4.32 6.07 -21.26
CA PRO A 227 3.24 5.91 -22.23
C PRO A 227 2.42 4.63 -22.04
N THR A 228 3.07 3.52 -21.72
CA THR A 228 2.41 2.24 -21.43
C THR A 228 1.59 2.32 -20.15
N MET A 229 2.16 2.89 -19.08
CA MET A 229 1.46 3.08 -17.80
C MET A 229 0.23 3.99 -17.95
N LYS A 230 0.38 5.15 -18.59
CA LYS A 230 -0.70 6.10 -18.88
C LYS A 230 -1.80 5.45 -19.72
N SER A 231 -1.43 4.69 -20.75
CA SER A 231 -2.39 3.99 -21.62
C SER A 231 -3.23 2.98 -20.84
N ALA A 232 -2.61 2.20 -19.94
CA ALA A 232 -3.32 1.24 -19.10
C ALA A 232 -4.27 1.94 -18.10
N ALA A 233 -3.81 3.02 -17.47
CA ALA A 233 -4.63 3.82 -16.56
C ALA A 233 -5.83 4.46 -17.27
N ILE A 234 -5.63 5.06 -18.46
CA ILE A 234 -6.71 5.62 -19.29
C ILE A 234 -7.71 4.54 -19.67
N ALA A 235 -7.25 3.34 -20.05
CA ALA A 235 -8.13 2.23 -20.42
C ALA A 235 -9.00 1.78 -19.24
N MET A 236 -8.45 1.69 -18.03
CA MET A 236 -9.21 1.42 -16.80
C MET A 236 -10.24 2.51 -16.49
N LEU A 237 -9.83 3.78 -16.55
CA LEU A 237 -10.72 4.92 -16.30
C LEU A 237 -11.87 4.96 -17.31
N ARG A 238 -11.60 4.70 -18.60
CA ARG A 238 -12.64 4.57 -19.65
C ARG A 238 -13.59 3.41 -19.39
N ALA A 239 -13.09 2.32 -18.81
CA ALA A 239 -13.90 1.20 -18.38
C ALA A 239 -14.60 1.43 -17.03
N GLY A 240 -14.45 2.62 -16.42
CA GLY A 240 -15.14 3.02 -15.20
C GLY A 240 -14.47 2.54 -13.91
N PHE A 241 -13.18 2.21 -13.95
CA PHE A 241 -12.41 1.83 -12.77
C PHE A 241 -11.47 2.95 -12.33
N PRO A 242 -11.51 3.34 -11.05
CA PRO A 242 -10.45 4.16 -10.50
C PRO A 242 -9.13 3.39 -10.49
N VAL A 243 -8.01 4.11 -10.48
CA VAL A 243 -6.66 3.52 -10.54
C VAL A 243 -5.88 3.95 -9.30
N PHE A 244 -5.49 3.00 -8.46
CA PHE A 244 -4.52 3.25 -7.40
C PHE A 244 -3.18 3.60 -8.03
N PHE A 245 -2.51 4.64 -7.53
CA PHE A 245 -1.18 5.03 -7.98
C PHE A 245 -0.30 5.49 -6.82
N GLY A 246 1.00 5.28 -6.97
CA GLY A 246 2.03 5.71 -6.02
C GLY A 246 2.88 6.82 -6.63
N SER A 247 3.17 7.86 -5.84
CA SER A 247 3.88 9.06 -6.29
C SER A 247 4.74 9.68 -5.20
N ASP A 248 5.53 10.69 -5.56
CA ASP A 248 6.16 11.61 -4.62
C ASP A 248 5.31 12.88 -4.44
N VAL A 249 4.21 12.75 -3.67
CA VAL A 249 3.18 13.80 -3.56
C VAL A 249 3.70 15.13 -3.02
N GLY A 250 4.85 15.14 -2.34
CA GLY A 250 5.44 16.35 -1.77
C GLY A 250 6.18 17.21 -2.80
N LYS A 251 6.43 16.70 -4.02
CA LYS A 251 7.15 17.43 -5.06
C LYS A 251 6.18 18.25 -5.89
N TYR A 252 6.44 19.55 -6.02
CA TYR A 252 5.69 20.43 -6.92
C TYR A 252 4.16 20.29 -6.76
N SER A 253 3.71 20.32 -5.51
CA SER A 253 2.34 20.02 -5.10
C SER A 253 1.90 20.99 -4.01
N ASP A 254 0.73 21.58 -4.18
CA ASP A 254 0.08 22.44 -3.19
C ASP A 254 -1.21 21.78 -2.70
N SER A 255 -1.21 21.40 -1.42
CA SER A 255 -2.34 20.71 -0.80
C SER A 255 -3.55 21.61 -0.56
N SER A 256 -3.35 22.92 -0.34
CA SER A 256 -4.45 23.86 -0.13
C SER A 256 -5.20 24.13 -1.42
N ALA A 257 -4.47 24.29 -2.53
CA ALA A 257 -5.05 24.53 -3.85
C ALA A 257 -5.49 23.23 -4.54
N GLY A 258 -4.95 22.08 -4.12
CA GLY A 258 -5.21 20.79 -4.76
C GLY A 258 -4.55 20.70 -6.14
N ILE A 259 -3.35 21.25 -6.31
CA ILE A 259 -2.67 21.33 -7.60
C ILE A 259 -1.34 20.58 -7.53
N MET A 260 -1.09 19.71 -8.50
CA MET A 260 0.19 19.03 -8.72
C MET A 260 0.67 19.37 -10.13
N ASP A 261 1.69 20.21 -10.23
CA ASP A 261 2.19 20.73 -11.52
C ASP A 261 3.69 21.01 -11.45
N THR A 262 4.47 20.49 -12.39
CA THR A 262 5.93 20.72 -12.47
C THR A 262 6.32 22.20 -12.54
N GLU A 263 5.43 23.08 -12.99
CA GLU A 263 5.66 24.53 -13.07
C GLU A 263 5.03 25.30 -11.90
N LEU A 264 4.53 24.62 -10.87
CA LEU A 264 3.83 25.25 -9.74
C LEU A 264 4.71 26.25 -8.97
N TYR A 265 6.02 26.00 -8.90
CA TYR A 265 6.98 26.84 -8.20
C TYR A 265 8.15 27.23 -9.11
N ASP A 266 8.33 28.55 -9.31
CA ASP A 266 9.44 29.10 -10.09
C ASP A 266 10.67 29.37 -9.19
N TYR A 267 11.39 28.30 -8.85
CA TYR A 267 12.61 28.38 -8.05
C TYR A 267 13.75 29.10 -8.78
N GLU A 268 13.80 29.03 -10.11
CA GLU A 268 14.85 29.69 -10.89
C GLU A 268 14.67 31.21 -10.86
N LEU A 269 13.43 31.71 -10.98
CA LEU A 269 13.15 33.13 -10.79
C LEU A 269 13.46 33.61 -9.36
N GLY A 270 13.09 32.82 -8.35
CA GLY A 270 13.24 33.22 -6.94
C GLY A 270 14.69 33.19 -6.43
N PHE A 271 15.46 32.19 -6.84
CA PHE A 271 16.80 31.91 -6.29
C PHE A 271 17.93 31.97 -7.31
N ASN A 272 17.63 32.14 -8.60
CA ASN A 272 18.60 32.05 -9.70
C ASN A 272 19.36 30.71 -9.69
N VAL A 273 18.67 29.63 -9.33
CA VAL A 273 19.18 28.25 -9.26
C VAL A 273 18.20 27.32 -9.97
N ARG A 274 18.72 26.51 -10.90
CA ARG A 274 17.95 25.50 -11.63
C ARG A 274 18.11 24.12 -11.02
N LEU A 275 16.99 23.43 -10.77
CA LEU A 275 16.94 22.04 -10.29
C LEU A 275 16.68 21.09 -11.48
N GLY A 276 17.74 20.57 -12.10
CA GLY A 276 17.67 19.91 -13.41
C GLY A 276 17.86 18.40 -13.45
N MET A 277 17.87 17.69 -12.31
CA MET A 277 18.04 16.23 -12.30
C MET A 277 16.86 15.55 -12.99
N HIS A 278 17.13 14.52 -13.80
CA HIS A 278 16.08 13.69 -14.39
C HIS A 278 15.57 12.62 -13.42
N LYS A 279 14.45 11.97 -13.74
CA LYS A 279 13.76 11.02 -12.85
C LYS A 279 14.66 9.93 -12.26
N ALA A 280 15.48 9.26 -13.09
CA ALA A 280 16.42 8.24 -12.61
C ALA A 280 17.48 8.82 -11.65
N GLU A 281 18.06 9.99 -11.92
CA GLU A 281 19.03 10.64 -11.03
C GLU A 281 18.40 10.97 -9.69
N ARG A 282 17.17 11.47 -9.66
CA ARG A 282 16.46 11.79 -8.41
C ARG A 282 16.24 10.55 -7.54
N LEU A 283 15.90 9.42 -8.15
CA LEU A 283 15.80 8.14 -7.43
C LEU A 283 17.16 7.65 -6.92
N MET A 284 18.22 7.77 -7.72
CA MET A 284 19.57 7.31 -7.34
C MET A 284 20.20 8.15 -6.23
N THR A 285 19.94 9.45 -6.19
CA THR A 285 20.51 10.39 -5.20
C THR A 285 19.67 10.50 -3.93
N GLY A 286 18.45 9.96 -3.92
CA GLY A 286 17.51 10.06 -2.81
C GLY A 286 16.71 11.37 -2.78
N GLU A 287 16.71 12.15 -3.86
CA GLU A 287 15.91 13.37 -3.99
C GLU A 287 14.42 13.07 -4.15
N SER A 288 14.06 11.92 -4.71
CA SER A 288 12.68 11.49 -4.86
C SER A 288 12.50 10.00 -4.59
N ALA A 289 11.30 9.62 -4.17
CA ALA A 289 10.91 8.24 -3.89
C ALA A 289 9.39 8.09 -3.98
N MET A 290 8.89 6.86 -3.99
CA MET A 290 7.48 6.60 -3.72
C MET A 290 7.17 6.94 -2.26
N THR A 291 6.32 7.95 -2.02
CA THR A 291 6.00 8.40 -0.66
C THR A 291 4.53 8.26 -0.31
N HIS A 292 3.61 8.40 -1.26
CA HIS A 292 2.18 8.43 -0.97
C HIS A 292 1.33 7.77 -2.07
N ALA A 293 0.26 7.09 -1.63
CA ALA A 293 -0.70 6.43 -2.50
C ALA A 293 -2.00 7.24 -2.62
N MET A 294 -2.50 7.39 -3.83
CA MET A 294 -3.76 8.09 -4.12
C MET A 294 -4.54 7.37 -5.22
N VAL A 295 -5.68 7.92 -5.64
CA VAL A 295 -6.57 7.29 -6.62
C VAL A 295 -6.84 8.22 -7.79
N LEU A 296 -6.51 7.78 -9.01
CA LEU A 296 -6.98 8.46 -10.23
C LEU A 296 -8.46 8.14 -10.45
N THR A 297 -9.27 9.17 -10.64
CA THR A 297 -10.73 9.04 -10.83
C THR A 297 -11.24 9.62 -12.15
N ALA A 298 -10.44 10.43 -12.85
CA ALA A 298 -10.73 10.91 -14.19
C ALA A 298 -9.45 11.37 -14.90
N VAL A 299 -9.55 11.52 -16.22
CA VAL A 299 -8.49 12.05 -17.08
C VAL A 299 -9.11 12.89 -18.19
N GLN A 300 -8.49 14.04 -18.49
CA GLN A 300 -8.80 14.82 -19.67
C GLN A 300 -7.88 14.36 -20.82
N VAL A 301 -8.48 13.98 -21.94
CA VAL A 301 -7.77 13.51 -23.13
C VAL A 301 -8.12 14.41 -24.31
N GLU A 302 -7.09 14.96 -24.95
CA GLU A 302 -7.19 15.82 -26.14
C GLU A 302 -6.31 15.22 -27.24
N ASP A 303 -6.86 15.07 -28.45
CA ASP A 303 -6.16 14.47 -29.60
C ASP A 303 -5.47 13.13 -29.29
N GLY A 304 -6.09 12.34 -28.40
CA GLY A 304 -5.58 11.03 -27.98
C GLY A 304 -4.48 11.06 -26.93
N LYS A 305 -4.10 12.24 -26.41
CA LYS A 305 -3.10 12.42 -25.35
C LYS A 305 -3.75 12.89 -24.05
N SER A 306 -3.27 12.39 -22.92
CA SER A 306 -3.66 12.93 -21.61
C SER A 306 -3.10 14.34 -21.43
N VAL A 307 -3.90 15.20 -20.78
CA VAL A 307 -3.54 16.60 -20.50
C VAL A 307 -3.47 16.85 -19.00
N ARG A 308 -4.42 16.29 -18.25
CA ARG A 308 -4.46 16.37 -16.79
C ARG A 308 -5.34 15.28 -16.21
N TRP A 309 -5.12 15.01 -14.93
CA TRP A 309 -5.71 13.90 -14.20
C TRP A 309 -6.43 14.42 -12.97
N ARG A 310 -7.57 13.82 -12.64
CA ARG A 310 -8.26 14.08 -11.39
C ARG A 310 -7.88 13.02 -10.37
N VAL A 311 -7.37 13.47 -9.24
CA VAL A 311 -6.85 12.65 -8.16
C VAL A 311 -7.75 12.79 -6.95
N GLU A 312 -8.15 11.67 -6.36
CA GLU A 312 -8.80 11.60 -5.06
C GLU A 312 -7.76 11.24 -4.00
N ASN A 313 -7.72 12.02 -2.93
CA ASN A 313 -6.80 11.82 -1.81
C ASN A 313 -7.60 11.51 -0.53
N SER A 314 -6.94 10.99 0.51
CA SER A 314 -7.52 10.62 1.80
C SER A 314 -7.28 11.65 2.91
N TRP A 315 -6.91 12.89 2.57
CA TRP A 315 -6.57 13.96 3.53
C TRP A 315 -7.75 14.81 4.02
N SER A 316 -8.98 14.30 3.93
CA SER A 316 -10.27 15.00 4.19
C SER A 316 -10.86 15.77 3.00
N ASP A 317 -12.10 16.23 3.18
CA ASP A 317 -12.81 17.09 2.24
C ASP A 317 -12.38 18.57 2.31
N SER A 318 -11.55 18.95 3.28
CA SER A 318 -11.05 20.32 3.47
C SER A 318 -9.75 20.62 2.72
N VAL A 319 -9.11 19.60 2.17
CA VAL A 319 -7.85 19.69 1.43
C VAL A 319 -8.12 19.59 -0.07
N GLY A 320 -7.47 20.43 -0.86
CA GLY A 320 -7.77 20.62 -2.28
C GLY A 320 -9.22 21.07 -2.52
N GLU A 321 -9.81 20.63 -3.63
CA GLU A 321 -11.23 20.86 -3.92
C GLU A 321 -12.05 19.65 -3.47
N LYS A 322 -12.56 19.68 -2.23
CA LYS A 322 -13.35 18.59 -1.63
C LYS A 322 -12.60 17.25 -1.56
N GLY A 323 -11.31 17.28 -1.24
CA GLY A 323 -10.44 16.10 -1.20
C GLY A 323 -9.86 15.71 -2.56
N TYR A 324 -10.19 16.46 -3.62
CA TYR A 324 -9.68 16.21 -4.97
C TYR A 324 -8.57 17.18 -5.36
N PHE A 325 -7.66 16.66 -6.18
CA PHE A 325 -6.54 17.37 -6.77
C PHE A 325 -6.62 17.29 -8.30
N VAL A 326 -6.03 18.29 -8.96
CA VAL A 326 -5.72 18.26 -10.39
C VAL A 326 -4.21 18.09 -10.57
N MET A 327 -3.82 17.13 -11.40
CA MET A 327 -2.43 16.79 -11.67
C MET A 327 -2.15 17.00 -13.16
N SER A 328 -1.11 17.76 -13.52
CA SER A 328 -0.69 17.88 -14.93
C SER A 328 -0.15 16.56 -15.46
N ASP A 329 -0.19 16.38 -16.79
CA ASP A 329 0.33 15.17 -17.42
C ASP A 329 1.84 15.03 -17.24
N GLU A 330 2.55 16.16 -17.22
CA GLU A 330 3.98 16.28 -16.97
C GLU A 330 4.34 15.91 -15.53
N TRP A 331 3.52 16.29 -14.55
CA TRP A 331 3.73 15.86 -13.16
C TRP A 331 3.62 14.35 -13.02
N MET A 332 2.68 13.72 -13.73
CA MET A 332 2.57 12.27 -13.79
C MET A 332 3.83 11.63 -14.38
N ASP A 333 4.47 12.23 -15.38
CA ASP A 333 5.72 11.71 -15.93
C ASP A 333 6.87 11.78 -14.93
N GLU A 334 6.98 12.88 -14.18
CA GLU A 334 8.15 13.14 -13.35
C GLU A 334 8.07 12.56 -11.93
N PHE A 335 6.88 12.49 -11.33
CA PHE A 335 6.69 12.19 -9.90
C PHE A 335 5.70 11.05 -9.61
N CYS A 336 4.99 10.50 -10.60
CA CYS A 336 4.29 9.22 -10.42
C CYS A 336 5.22 8.05 -10.77
N TYR A 337 5.18 7.00 -9.95
CA TYR A 337 6.06 5.85 -10.11
C TYR A 337 5.32 4.54 -10.26
N GLN A 338 4.10 4.41 -9.73
CA GLN A 338 3.34 3.16 -9.73
C GLN A 338 1.90 3.40 -10.17
N ALA A 339 1.33 2.46 -10.92
CA ALA A 339 -0.11 2.37 -11.16
C ALA A 339 -0.54 0.91 -11.06
N VAL A 340 -1.58 0.62 -10.28
CA VAL A 340 -2.14 -0.72 -10.14
C VAL A 340 -3.21 -0.92 -11.19
N VAL A 341 -3.04 -1.94 -12.03
CA VAL A 341 -3.91 -2.17 -13.18
C VAL A 341 -4.40 -3.61 -13.27
N ALA A 342 -5.52 -3.80 -13.98
CA ALA A 342 -6.00 -5.13 -14.30
C ALA A 342 -5.27 -5.67 -15.53
N PRO A 343 -4.94 -6.99 -15.58
CA PRO A 343 -4.31 -7.60 -16.74
C PRO A 343 -5.05 -7.25 -18.04
N GLU A 344 -6.38 -7.24 -18.07
CA GLU A 344 -7.19 -6.96 -19.25
C GLU A 344 -6.86 -5.64 -19.96
N PHE A 345 -6.27 -4.66 -19.25
CA PHE A 345 -5.96 -3.33 -19.76
C PHE A 345 -4.50 -3.13 -20.20
N VAL A 346 -3.69 -4.19 -20.21
CA VAL A 346 -2.30 -4.15 -20.70
C VAL A 346 -2.07 -5.08 -21.89
N SER A 347 -1.01 -4.82 -22.64
CA SER A 347 -0.60 -5.66 -23.77
C SER A 347 -0.22 -7.07 -23.32
N LYS A 348 -0.25 -8.05 -24.23
CA LYS A 348 0.20 -9.42 -23.95
C LYS A 348 1.68 -9.48 -23.55
N GLU A 349 2.50 -8.56 -24.04
CA GLU A 349 3.91 -8.46 -23.71
C GLU A 349 4.11 -8.06 -22.25
N VAL A 350 3.42 -7.02 -21.79
CA VAL A 350 3.45 -6.58 -20.38
C VAL A 350 2.95 -7.70 -19.45
N LYS A 351 1.90 -8.43 -19.83
CA LYS A 351 1.41 -9.58 -19.03
C LYS A 351 2.45 -10.65 -18.82
N LYS A 352 3.21 -10.99 -19.87
CA LYS A 352 4.24 -12.05 -19.81
C LYS A 352 5.36 -11.74 -18.82
N VAL A 353 5.57 -10.45 -18.51
CA VAL A 353 6.56 -10.04 -17.49
C VAL A 353 6.22 -10.62 -16.11
N LEU A 354 4.94 -10.84 -15.80
CA LEU A 354 4.51 -11.45 -14.53
C LEU A 354 4.96 -12.91 -14.37
N GLU A 355 5.37 -13.57 -15.45
CA GLU A 355 5.84 -14.96 -15.45
C GLU A 355 7.36 -15.05 -15.26
N LEU A 356 8.07 -13.91 -15.21
CA LEU A 356 9.52 -13.87 -15.05
C LEU A 356 9.95 -14.00 -13.59
N GLU A 357 11.21 -14.39 -13.39
CA GLU A 357 11.87 -14.26 -12.09
C GLU A 357 12.16 -12.76 -11.82
N PRO A 358 11.78 -12.23 -10.65
CA PRO A 358 11.98 -10.82 -10.35
C PRO A 358 13.46 -10.48 -10.11
N THR A 359 13.89 -9.33 -10.62
CA THR A 359 15.14 -8.70 -10.18
C THR A 359 14.94 -8.15 -8.77
N MET A 360 15.72 -8.66 -7.81
CA MET A 360 15.66 -8.25 -6.42
C MET A 360 16.43 -6.95 -6.20
N LEU A 361 15.70 -5.89 -5.85
CA LEU A 361 16.23 -4.63 -5.38
C LEU A 361 16.51 -4.70 -3.86
N GLU A 362 17.38 -3.82 -3.38
CA GLU A 362 17.73 -3.74 -1.96
C GLU A 362 16.58 -3.22 -1.10
N LEU A 363 16.54 -3.58 0.20
CA LEU A 363 15.48 -3.17 1.13
C LEU A 363 15.29 -1.64 1.24
N TRP A 364 16.36 -0.88 1.02
CA TRP A 364 16.36 0.59 1.05
C TRP A 364 16.16 1.23 -0.33
N ASP A 365 15.70 0.48 -1.34
CA ASP A 365 15.37 1.05 -2.64
C ASP A 365 14.21 2.05 -2.53
N PRO A 366 14.25 3.20 -3.25
CA PRO A 366 13.19 4.21 -3.22
C PRO A 366 11.86 3.76 -3.82
N MET A 367 11.81 2.61 -4.52
CA MET A 367 10.56 1.96 -4.95
C MET A 367 9.94 1.14 -3.80
N GLY A 368 9.82 1.76 -2.62
CA GLY A 368 9.43 1.12 -1.37
C GLY A 368 7.95 1.28 -1.00
N ALA A 369 7.67 1.35 0.30
CA ALA A 369 6.32 1.52 0.84
C ALA A 369 5.75 2.94 0.63
N LEU A 370 4.45 3.02 0.38
CA LEU A 370 3.66 4.25 0.27
C LEU A 370 2.94 4.50 1.60
N ALA A 371 3.10 5.68 2.19
CA ALA A 371 2.59 6.03 3.52
C ALA A 371 1.42 6.99 3.48
#